data_AF-A0A915Q3J6-F1
#
_entry.id   AF-A0A915Q3J6-F1
#
_cell.length_a   1.000
_cell.length_b   1.000
_cell.length_c   1.000
_cell.angle_alpha   90.00
_cell.angle_beta   90.00
_cell.angle_gamma   90.00
#
_symmetry.space_group_name_H-M   'P 1'
#
loop_
_entity.id
_entity.type
_entity.pdbx_description
1 polymer ?
#
loop_
_entity_poly.entity_id
_entity_poly.type
_entity_poly.pdbx_seq_one_letter_code
_entity_poly.pdbx_strand_id
1 'polypeptide(L)'
;MTIYGLQEDLHNECTERQIKISEILDAFGSISTAISESFWLITSSDDAASAYSRIQEMRTELVSYTSNVQESIEEADRLCSEGAEFLTPDQFHSLKEHRNKLEISYSQLIQHTDIILPRLNILTKLLLEFSNESSLLHSFFNEKTRELTITRAESGDSQVLQKSHQKAKLVLEEVLAAKERLKGISTLSTRIQSEIDNYVVEMRLQYPNTQFPSIDAHELTGTISRLQTDYDILLRNCHELSAYLSHLKSLVMAYTRNVESLNESVTNLEQKISEMENISRRTDAMDGALMSQLVSELEALQHTSFEQTSKIETVTRSAADLSNALVGTDAHERITHENQRQINELARRLAFFTIHCFKV
;
A
#
# COMPACT_ATOMS: atom_id res chain seq x y z
N MET A 1 -16.96 -21.94 82.11
CA MET A 1 -16.07 -21.27 81.14
C MET A 1 -15.57 -20.01 81.81
N THR A 2 -14.30 -19.97 82.23
CA THR A 2 -13.68 -18.81 82.89
C THR A 2 -13.38 -17.73 81.84
N ILE A 3 -13.47 -16.45 82.22
CA ILE A 3 -13.17 -15.29 81.34
C ILE A 3 -11.81 -15.47 80.63
N TYR A 4 -10.82 -16.07 81.31
CA TYR A 4 -9.52 -16.40 80.76
C TYR A 4 -9.54 -17.41 79.60
N GLY A 5 -10.43 -18.41 79.60
CA GLY A 5 -10.52 -19.38 78.51
C GLY A 5 -11.18 -18.80 77.26
N LEU A 6 -12.16 -17.92 77.44
CA LEU A 6 -12.82 -17.21 76.33
C LEU A 6 -11.86 -16.25 75.62
N GLN A 7 -10.98 -15.59 76.39
CA GLN A 7 -9.96 -14.68 75.87
C GLN A 7 -8.83 -15.40 75.11
N GLU A 8 -8.46 -16.61 75.52
CA GLU A 8 -7.47 -17.44 74.83
C GLU A 8 -8.01 -18.00 73.50
N ASP A 9 -9.28 -18.42 73.47
CA ASP A 9 -9.96 -18.89 72.25
C ASP A 9 -10.07 -17.77 71.19
N LEU A 10 -10.48 -16.56 71.59
CA LEU A 10 -10.55 -15.38 70.71
C LEU A 10 -9.16 -14.92 70.22
N HIS A 11 -8.13 -15.07 71.05
CA HIS A 11 -6.75 -14.78 70.65
C HIS A 11 -6.26 -15.75 69.57
N ASN A 12 -6.53 -17.05 69.74
CA ASN A 12 -6.18 -18.08 68.76
C ASN A 12 -6.92 -17.85 67.44
N GLU A 13 -8.22 -17.54 67.51
CA GLU A 13 -9.04 -17.23 66.33
C GLU A 13 -8.53 -15.98 65.60
N CYS A 14 -8.21 -14.90 66.31
CA CYS A 14 -7.63 -13.69 65.72
C CYS A 14 -6.30 -13.98 65.00
N THR A 15 -5.46 -14.84 65.59
CA THR A 15 -4.17 -15.23 65.01
C THR A 15 -4.36 -16.08 63.76
N GLU A 16 -5.28 -17.04 63.80
CA GLU A 16 -5.63 -17.89 62.65
C GLU A 16 -6.15 -17.06 61.47
N ARG A 17 -7.01 -16.06 61.74
CA ARG A 17 -7.51 -15.15 60.71
C ARG A 17 -6.42 -14.26 60.10
N GLN A 18 -5.48 -13.78 60.91
CA GLN A 18 -4.32 -13.04 60.40
C GLN A 18 -3.44 -13.91 59.50
N ILE A 19 -3.24 -15.18 59.83
CA ILE A 19 -2.49 -16.14 59.00
C ILE A 19 -3.22 -16.35 57.67
N LYS A 20 -4.52 -16.66 57.69
CA LYS A 20 -5.33 -16.86 56.47
C LYS A 20 -5.32 -15.62 55.56
N ILE A 21 -5.42 -14.41 56.13
CA ILE A 21 -5.32 -13.16 55.36
C ILE A 21 -3.93 -13.00 54.74
N SER A 22 -2.87 -13.32 55.49
CA SER A 22 -1.49 -13.23 55.02
C SER A 22 -1.21 -14.19 53.85
N GLU A 23 -1.71 -15.43 53.91
CA GLU A 23 -1.59 -16.40 52.82
C GLU A 23 -2.25 -15.90 51.52
N ILE A 24 -3.44 -15.28 51.63
CA ILE A 24 -4.12 -14.69 50.47
C ILE A 24 -3.33 -13.49 49.92
N LEU A 25 -2.78 -12.64 50.80
CA LEU A 25 -1.95 -11.51 50.41
C LEU A 25 -0.65 -11.95 49.72
N ASP A 26 -0.05 -13.07 50.14
CA ASP A 26 1.14 -13.64 49.50
C ASP A 26 0.82 -14.18 48.10
N ALA A 27 -0.35 -14.79 47.92
CA ALA A 27 -0.84 -15.18 46.60
C ALA A 27 -1.03 -13.94 45.69
N PHE A 28 -1.62 -12.87 46.20
CA PHE A 28 -1.75 -11.60 45.45
C PHE A 28 -0.40 -10.96 45.13
N GLY A 29 0.58 -11.05 46.04
CA GLY A 29 1.96 -10.65 45.79
C GLY A 29 2.60 -11.44 44.65
N SER A 30 2.34 -12.75 44.59
CA SER A 30 2.81 -13.63 43.52
C SER A 30 2.21 -13.28 42.16
N ILE A 31 0.89 -13.06 42.11
CA ILE A 31 0.17 -12.60 40.89
C ILE A 31 0.71 -11.25 40.43
N SER A 32 0.85 -10.30 41.35
CA SER A 32 1.40 -8.97 41.09
C SER A 32 2.82 -9.03 40.52
N THR A 33 3.66 -9.90 41.08
CA THR A 33 5.03 -10.13 40.60
C THR A 33 5.02 -10.69 39.18
N ALA A 34 4.19 -11.71 38.92
CA ALA A 34 4.05 -12.32 37.59
C ALA A 34 3.64 -11.31 36.51
N ILE A 35 2.71 -10.39 36.82
CA ILE A 35 2.30 -9.29 35.92
C ILE A 35 3.49 -8.35 35.66
N SER A 36 4.21 -7.97 36.71
CA SER A 36 5.29 -6.98 36.62
C SER A 36 6.53 -7.49 35.88
N GLU A 37 6.92 -8.75 36.07
CA GLU A 37 8.11 -9.35 35.46
C GLU A 37 7.86 -9.72 33.99
N SER A 38 6.61 -10.01 33.64
CA SER A 38 6.20 -10.42 32.29
C SER A 38 5.64 -9.26 31.47
N PHE A 39 6.07 -8.02 31.71
CA PHE A 39 5.56 -6.88 30.94
C PHE A 39 5.76 -7.08 29.43
N TRP A 40 4.67 -7.05 28.68
CA TRP A 40 4.68 -7.27 27.23
C TRP A 40 4.98 -5.99 26.48
N LEU A 41 6.09 -6.02 25.73
CA LEU A 41 6.27 -5.14 24.59
C LEU A 41 5.28 -5.58 23.50
N ILE A 42 4.24 -4.78 23.25
CA ILE A 42 3.25 -5.09 22.22
C ILE A 42 3.76 -4.55 20.89
N THR A 43 4.30 -5.45 20.07
CA THR A 43 4.77 -5.14 18.70
C THR A 43 3.87 -5.72 17.62
N SER A 44 3.13 -6.78 17.93
CA SER A 44 2.26 -7.49 16.99
C SER A 44 0.90 -7.87 17.61
N SER A 45 -0.03 -8.32 16.75
CA SER A 45 -1.32 -8.85 17.22
C SER A 45 -1.15 -10.08 18.11
N ASP A 46 -0.14 -10.90 17.84
CA ASP A 46 0.14 -12.13 18.57
C ASP A 46 0.69 -11.83 19.97
N ASP A 47 1.52 -10.79 20.09
CA ASP A 47 1.99 -10.28 21.39
C ASP A 47 0.81 -9.78 22.23
N ALA A 48 -0.07 -8.97 21.64
CA ALA A 48 -1.25 -8.45 22.32
C ALA A 48 -2.21 -9.58 22.76
N ALA A 49 -2.43 -10.59 21.90
CA ALA A 49 -3.28 -11.74 22.21
C ALA A 49 -2.67 -12.64 23.30
N SER A 50 -1.35 -12.81 23.28
CA SER A 50 -0.61 -13.55 24.31
C SER A 50 -0.67 -12.84 25.67
N ALA A 51 -0.48 -11.52 25.67
CA ALA A 51 -0.65 -10.69 26.86
C ALA A 51 -2.08 -10.79 27.41
N TYR A 52 -3.09 -10.71 26.53
CA TYR A 52 -4.50 -10.83 26.89
C TYR A 52 -4.78 -12.16 27.61
N SER A 53 -4.37 -13.28 27.01
CA SER A 53 -4.60 -14.61 27.57
C SER A 53 -4.03 -14.76 28.98
N ARG A 54 -2.83 -14.22 29.22
CA ARG A 54 -2.17 -14.28 30.54
C ARG A 54 -2.88 -13.42 31.58
N ILE A 55 -3.22 -12.16 31.24
CA ILE A 55 -3.99 -11.31 32.16
C ILE A 55 -5.36 -11.96 32.45
N GLN A 56 -5.95 -12.65 31.48
CA GLN A 56 -7.22 -13.36 31.64
C GLN A 56 -7.09 -14.56 32.57
N GLU A 57 -6.00 -15.32 32.49
CA GLU A 57 -5.68 -16.41 33.43
C GLU A 57 -5.55 -15.87 34.85
N MET A 58 -4.75 -14.81 35.05
CA MET A 58 -4.59 -14.18 36.36
C MET A 58 -5.88 -13.57 36.89
N ARG A 59 -6.71 -13.00 36.01
CA ARG A 59 -8.05 -12.54 36.38
C ARG A 59 -8.92 -13.69 36.87
N THR A 60 -8.88 -14.83 36.17
CA THR A 60 -9.66 -16.02 36.54
C THR A 60 -9.22 -16.55 37.91
N GLU A 61 -7.90 -16.56 38.16
CA GLU A 61 -7.34 -16.88 39.46
C GLU A 61 -7.80 -15.89 40.55
N LEU A 62 -7.71 -14.57 40.34
CA LEU A 62 -8.20 -13.57 41.29
C LEU A 62 -9.70 -13.72 41.59
N VAL A 63 -10.52 -13.98 40.58
CA VAL A 63 -11.96 -14.21 40.75
C VAL A 63 -12.22 -15.48 41.58
N SER A 64 -11.35 -16.49 41.53
CA SER A 64 -11.48 -17.67 42.39
C SER A 64 -11.32 -17.36 43.89
N TYR A 65 -10.56 -16.30 44.23
CA TYR A 65 -10.39 -15.84 45.62
C TYR A 65 -11.57 -14.99 46.15
N THR A 66 -12.54 -14.61 45.32
CA THR A 66 -13.65 -13.69 45.69
C THR A 66 -14.35 -14.13 46.97
N SER A 67 -14.76 -15.40 47.06
CA SER A 67 -15.47 -15.93 48.24
C SER A 67 -14.58 -15.96 49.48
N ASN A 68 -13.30 -16.30 49.32
CA ASN A 68 -12.34 -16.40 50.43
C ASN A 68 -12.00 -15.01 50.99
N VAL A 69 -11.87 -14.01 50.12
CA VAL A 69 -11.66 -12.61 50.50
C VAL A 69 -12.87 -12.08 51.25
N GLN A 70 -14.08 -12.32 50.73
CA GLN A 70 -15.32 -11.89 51.38
C GLN A 70 -15.47 -12.51 52.77
N GLU A 71 -15.29 -13.83 52.89
CA GLU A 71 -15.35 -14.54 54.17
C GLU A 71 -14.31 -13.99 55.16
N SER A 72 -13.06 -13.76 54.70
CA SER A 72 -11.98 -13.27 55.57
C SER A 72 -12.21 -11.83 56.03
N ILE A 73 -12.83 -10.99 55.20
CA ILE A 73 -13.22 -9.61 55.56
C ILE A 73 -14.37 -9.62 56.56
N GLU A 74 -15.46 -10.35 56.28
CA GLU A 74 -16.64 -10.43 57.15
C GLU A 74 -16.27 -10.94 58.55
N GLU A 75 -15.40 -11.93 58.61
CA GLU A 75 -14.99 -12.53 59.87
C GLU A 75 -14.03 -11.64 60.65
N ALA A 76 -13.12 -10.93 59.98
CA ALA A 76 -12.30 -9.91 60.62
C ALA A 76 -13.17 -8.75 61.16
N ASP A 77 -14.19 -8.34 60.41
CA ASP A 77 -15.15 -7.30 60.84
C ASP A 77 -16.01 -7.78 62.02
N ARG A 78 -16.40 -9.07 62.04
CA ARG A 78 -17.09 -9.72 63.17
C ARG A 78 -16.23 -9.70 64.42
N LEU A 79 -14.97 -10.16 64.35
CA LEU A 79 -14.03 -10.14 65.47
C LEU A 79 -13.76 -8.71 65.98
N CYS A 80 -13.69 -7.73 65.08
CA CYS A 80 -13.56 -6.33 65.45
C CYS A 80 -14.83 -5.71 66.08
N SER A 81 -16.01 -6.30 65.85
CA SER A 81 -17.29 -5.77 66.37
C SER A 81 -17.73 -6.46 67.66
N GLU A 82 -17.65 -7.80 67.68
CA GLU A 82 -18.12 -8.66 68.78
C GLU A 82 -17.00 -8.99 69.77
N GLY A 83 -15.74 -9.06 69.31
CA GLY A 83 -14.57 -9.45 70.10
C GLY A 83 -13.73 -8.29 70.64
N ALA A 84 -14.11 -7.04 70.36
CA ALA A 84 -13.29 -5.84 70.61
C ALA A 84 -12.88 -5.67 72.08
N GLU A 85 -13.75 -6.04 73.02
CA GLU A 85 -13.49 -5.91 74.46
C GLU A 85 -12.54 -6.99 75.02
N PHE A 86 -12.29 -8.05 74.26
CA PHE A 86 -11.46 -9.19 74.65
C PHE A 86 -10.09 -9.21 73.95
N LEU A 87 -9.93 -8.44 72.88
CA LEU A 87 -8.66 -8.29 72.15
C LEU A 87 -7.77 -7.22 72.79
N THR A 88 -6.46 -7.43 72.73
CA THR A 88 -5.52 -6.35 73.06
C THR A 88 -5.57 -5.26 71.99
N PRO A 89 -5.22 -4.00 72.32
CA PRO A 89 -5.15 -2.94 71.32
C PRO A 89 -4.29 -3.34 70.11
N ASP A 90 -3.14 -3.96 70.31
CA ASP A 90 -2.24 -4.35 69.20
C ASP A 90 -2.87 -5.41 68.28
N GLN A 91 -3.57 -6.40 68.84
CA GLN A 91 -4.27 -7.43 68.07
C GLN A 91 -5.38 -6.82 67.22
N PHE A 92 -6.18 -5.93 67.82
CA PHE A 92 -7.25 -5.23 67.13
C PHE A 92 -6.73 -4.38 65.96
N HIS A 93 -5.69 -3.57 66.20
CA HIS A 93 -5.10 -2.72 65.16
C HIS A 93 -4.47 -3.56 64.05
N SER A 94 -3.74 -4.62 64.39
CA SER A 94 -3.12 -5.52 63.42
C SER A 94 -4.15 -6.25 62.56
N LEU A 95 -5.22 -6.80 63.16
CA LEU A 95 -6.28 -7.46 62.40
C LEU A 95 -6.98 -6.49 61.43
N LYS A 96 -7.28 -5.27 61.91
CA LYS A 96 -7.88 -4.21 61.09
C LYS A 96 -6.97 -3.76 59.94
N GLU A 97 -5.67 -3.66 60.19
CA GLU A 97 -4.68 -3.35 59.14
C GLU A 97 -4.63 -4.44 58.07
N HIS A 98 -4.54 -5.71 58.46
CA HIS A 98 -4.53 -6.84 57.53
C HIS A 98 -5.83 -6.90 56.72
N ARG A 99 -6.98 -6.71 57.35
CA ARG A 99 -8.30 -6.64 56.69
C ARG A 99 -8.36 -5.53 55.65
N ASN A 100 -7.93 -4.31 56.00
CA ASN A 100 -7.90 -3.18 55.08
C ASN A 100 -6.93 -3.42 53.91
N LYS A 101 -5.75 -3.98 54.21
CA LYS A 101 -4.75 -4.31 53.20
C LYS A 101 -5.29 -5.35 52.21
N LEU A 102 -6.01 -6.37 52.70
CA LEU A 102 -6.64 -7.40 51.88
C LEU A 102 -7.67 -6.80 50.92
N GLU A 103 -8.61 -6.01 51.43
CA GLU A 103 -9.65 -5.37 50.63
C GLU A 103 -9.07 -4.44 49.55
N ILE A 104 -8.10 -3.60 49.94
CA ILE A 104 -7.44 -2.66 49.02
C ILE A 104 -6.67 -3.42 47.94
N SER A 105 -5.85 -4.40 48.33
CA SER A 105 -5.02 -5.17 47.38
C SER A 105 -5.87 -5.94 46.37
N TYR A 106 -6.93 -6.61 46.85
CA TYR A 106 -7.85 -7.35 45.99
C TYR A 106 -8.58 -6.43 45.01
N SER A 107 -9.15 -5.34 45.52
CA SER A 107 -9.91 -4.37 44.70
C SER A 107 -9.05 -3.73 43.63
N GLN A 108 -7.81 -3.34 43.99
CA GLN A 108 -6.85 -2.77 43.04
C GLN A 108 -6.46 -3.76 41.94
N LEU A 109 -6.13 -5.01 42.28
CA LEU A 109 -5.75 -6.02 41.30
C LEU A 109 -6.91 -6.35 40.34
N ILE A 110 -8.12 -6.55 40.87
CA ILE A 110 -9.31 -6.80 40.04
C ILE A 110 -9.57 -5.62 39.11
N GLN A 111 -9.62 -4.39 39.64
CA GLN A 111 -9.85 -3.19 38.84
C GLN A 111 -8.80 -3.02 37.74
N HIS A 112 -7.53 -3.26 38.07
CA HIS A 112 -6.46 -3.20 37.08
C HIS A 112 -6.66 -4.23 35.95
N THR A 113 -6.98 -5.49 36.27
CA THR A 113 -7.27 -6.50 35.24
C THR A 113 -8.47 -6.12 34.37
N ASP A 114 -9.51 -5.52 34.95
CA ASP A 114 -10.71 -5.06 34.23
C ASP A 114 -10.44 -3.87 33.30
N ILE A 115 -9.42 -3.06 33.58
CA ILE A 115 -8.98 -1.96 32.71
C ILE A 115 -8.09 -2.47 31.58
N ILE A 116 -7.14 -3.37 31.87
CA ILE A 116 -6.13 -3.81 30.90
C ILE A 116 -6.71 -4.76 29.85
N LEU A 117 -7.58 -5.69 30.24
CA LEU A 117 -8.11 -6.71 29.31
C LEU A 117 -8.83 -6.11 28.08
N PRO A 118 -9.76 -5.14 28.23
CA PRO A 118 -10.38 -4.49 27.09
C PRO A 118 -9.37 -3.81 26.16
N ARG A 119 -8.34 -3.16 26.71
CA ARG A 119 -7.30 -2.47 25.93
C ARG A 119 -6.49 -3.45 25.08
N LEU A 120 -6.04 -4.56 25.68
CA LEU A 120 -5.31 -5.61 24.97
C LEU A 120 -6.15 -6.21 23.84
N ASN A 121 -7.44 -6.46 24.08
CA ASN A 121 -8.35 -6.93 23.04
C ASN A 121 -8.54 -5.92 21.89
N ILE A 122 -8.62 -4.63 22.21
CA ILE A 122 -8.66 -3.55 21.19
C ILE A 122 -7.35 -3.55 20.39
N LEU A 123 -6.20 -3.60 21.05
CA LEU A 123 -4.88 -3.64 20.41
C LEU A 123 -4.74 -4.83 19.46
N THR A 124 -5.12 -6.04 19.89
CA THR A 124 -5.11 -7.23 19.02
C THR A 124 -5.89 -6.99 17.74
N LYS A 125 -7.10 -6.43 17.84
CA LYS A 125 -7.96 -6.16 16.68
C LYS A 125 -7.35 -5.11 15.75
N LEU A 126 -6.88 -3.99 16.30
CA LEU A 126 -6.31 -2.90 15.52
C LEU A 126 -5.02 -3.32 14.81
N LEU A 127 -4.13 -4.06 15.49
CA LEU A 127 -2.88 -4.55 14.92
C LEU A 127 -3.13 -5.56 13.80
N LEU A 128 -4.13 -6.44 13.97
CA LEU A 128 -4.53 -7.38 12.93
C LEU A 128 -5.10 -6.66 11.70
N GLU A 129 -5.98 -5.69 11.92
CA GLU A 129 -6.55 -4.84 10.85
C GLU A 129 -5.44 -4.09 10.10
N PHE A 130 -4.47 -3.52 10.83
CA PHE A 130 -3.35 -2.80 10.25
C PHE A 130 -2.47 -3.69 9.37
N SER A 131 -2.12 -4.88 9.88
CA SER A 131 -1.33 -5.86 9.14
C SER A 131 -2.05 -6.29 7.85
N ASN A 132 -3.35 -6.58 7.95
CA ASN A 132 -4.16 -7.00 6.82
C ASN A 132 -4.28 -5.88 5.75
N GLU A 133 -4.69 -4.67 6.14
CA GLU A 133 -4.85 -3.57 5.19
C GLU A 133 -3.52 -3.14 4.56
N SER A 134 -2.43 -3.13 5.33
CA SER A 134 -1.09 -2.85 4.80
C SER A 134 -0.66 -3.89 3.76
N SER A 135 -0.91 -5.17 4.04
CA SER A 135 -0.59 -6.27 3.11
C SER A 135 -1.43 -6.19 1.83
N LEU A 136 -2.74 -5.94 1.95
CA LEU A 136 -3.63 -5.77 0.81
C LEU A 136 -3.22 -4.58 -0.06
N LEU A 137 -2.83 -3.46 0.55
CA LEU A 137 -2.38 -2.28 -0.19
C LEU A 137 -1.03 -2.52 -0.88
N HIS A 138 -0.09 -3.19 -0.22
CA HIS A 138 1.18 -3.56 -0.83
C HIS A 138 0.99 -4.53 -2.02
N SER A 139 0.12 -5.54 -1.87
CA SER A 139 -0.24 -6.45 -2.96
C SER A 139 -0.85 -5.71 -4.15
N PHE A 140 -1.75 -4.76 -3.88
CA PHE A 140 -2.32 -3.88 -4.90
C PHE A 140 -1.24 -3.07 -5.64
N PHE A 141 -0.26 -2.50 -4.93
CA PHE A 141 0.83 -1.75 -5.58
C PHE A 141 1.67 -2.63 -6.51
N ASN A 142 1.98 -3.86 -6.10
CA ASN A 142 2.73 -4.82 -6.92
C ASN A 142 1.94 -5.21 -8.18
N GLU A 143 0.64 -5.47 -8.03
CA GLU A 143 -0.25 -5.79 -9.14
C GLU A 143 -0.29 -4.64 -10.16
N LYS A 144 -0.54 -3.41 -9.71
CA LYS A 144 -0.62 -2.24 -10.60
C LYS A 144 0.70 -1.88 -11.24
N THR A 145 1.82 -2.04 -10.53
CA THR A 145 3.15 -1.87 -11.13
C THR A 145 3.36 -2.85 -12.29
N ARG A 146 2.94 -4.11 -12.13
CA ARG A 146 2.99 -5.11 -13.19
C ARG A 146 2.05 -4.76 -14.34
N GLU A 147 0.83 -4.32 -14.06
CA GLU A 147 -0.16 -3.93 -15.06
C GLU A 147 0.35 -2.75 -15.93
N LEU A 148 1.00 -1.75 -15.33
CA LEU A 148 1.64 -0.65 -16.07
C LEU A 148 2.76 -1.15 -16.98
N THR A 149 3.59 -2.07 -16.48
CA THR A 149 4.71 -2.63 -17.25
C THR A 149 4.21 -3.39 -18.47
N ILE A 150 3.18 -4.23 -18.30
CA ILE A 150 2.54 -4.96 -19.41
C ILE A 150 1.89 -3.98 -20.38
N THR A 151 1.15 -2.98 -19.88
CA THR A 151 0.48 -1.98 -20.72
C THR A 151 1.48 -1.21 -21.57
N ARG A 152 2.66 -0.87 -21.01
CA ARG A 152 3.76 -0.25 -21.75
C ARG A 152 4.30 -1.17 -22.84
N ALA A 153 4.60 -2.43 -22.52
CA ALA A 153 5.13 -3.40 -23.48
C ALA A 153 4.17 -3.61 -24.67
N GLU A 154 2.87 -3.73 -24.41
CA GLU A 154 1.83 -3.93 -25.43
C GLU A 154 1.53 -2.67 -26.26
N SER A 155 1.82 -1.48 -25.73
CA SER A 155 1.38 -0.20 -26.33
C SER A 155 2.04 0.16 -27.65
N GLY A 156 3.11 -0.54 -28.03
CA GLY A 156 3.80 -0.30 -29.29
C GLY A 156 2.92 -0.57 -30.52
N ASP A 157 1.91 -1.44 -30.41
CA ASP A 157 0.98 -1.72 -31.50
C ASP A 157 -0.09 -0.62 -31.63
N SER A 158 -0.18 0.00 -32.82
CA SER A 158 -1.19 1.02 -33.13
C SER A 158 -2.63 0.55 -32.90
N GLN A 159 -2.92 -0.74 -33.13
CA GLN A 159 -4.27 -1.30 -32.90
C GLN A 159 -4.60 -1.41 -31.40
N VAL A 160 -3.59 -1.57 -30.56
CA VAL A 160 -3.74 -1.75 -29.11
C VAL A 160 -3.53 -0.44 -28.36
N LEU A 161 -2.86 0.55 -28.94
CA LEU A 161 -2.50 1.82 -28.32
C LEU A 161 -3.69 2.55 -27.65
N GLN A 162 -4.85 2.60 -28.31
CA GLN A 162 -6.04 3.23 -27.72
C GLN A 162 -6.57 2.45 -26.52
N LYS A 163 -6.50 1.11 -26.55
CA LYS A 163 -6.83 0.25 -25.42
C LYS A 163 -5.82 0.43 -24.28
N SER A 164 -4.54 0.56 -24.58
CA SER A 164 -3.48 0.84 -23.58
C SER A 164 -3.69 2.19 -22.91
N HIS A 165 -4.11 3.22 -23.65
CA HIS A 165 -4.53 4.52 -23.08
C HIS A 165 -5.66 4.36 -22.07
N GLN A 166 -6.71 3.61 -22.44
CA GLN A 166 -7.85 3.39 -21.56
C GLN A 166 -7.45 2.58 -20.32
N LYS A 167 -6.64 1.52 -20.47
CA LYS A 167 -6.09 0.75 -19.35
C LYS A 167 -5.28 1.64 -18.40
N ALA A 168 -4.33 2.42 -18.93
CA ALA A 168 -3.50 3.31 -18.12
C ALA A 168 -4.33 4.36 -17.35
N LYS A 169 -5.41 4.87 -17.97
CA LYS A 169 -6.36 5.77 -17.32
C LYS A 169 -7.08 5.09 -16.15
N LEU A 170 -7.59 3.88 -16.35
CA LEU A 170 -8.27 3.12 -15.29
C LEU A 170 -7.32 2.82 -14.12
N VAL A 171 -6.08 2.38 -14.42
CA VAL A 171 -5.06 2.15 -13.39
C VAL A 171 -4.77 3.44 -12.61
N LEU A 172 -4.65 4.59 -13.28
CA LEU A 172 -4.44 5.87 -12.62
C LEU A 172 -5.61 6.22 -11.68
N GLU A 173 -6.86 6.02 -12.11
CA GLU A 173 -8.05 6.27 -11.28
C GLU A 173 -8.06 5.38 -10.03
N GLU A 174 -7.74 4.10 -10.18
CA GLU A 174 -7.64 3.16 -9.05
C GLU A 174 -6.50 3.52 -8.09
N VAL A 175 -5.33 3.92 -8.61
CA VAL A 175 -4.21 4.37 -7.79
C VAL A 175 -4.57 5.65 -7.04
N LEU A 176 -5.25 6.62 -7.68
CA LEU A 176 -5.72 7.82 -7.00
C LEU A 176 -6.69 7.49 -5.86
N ALA A 177 -7.61 6.54 -6.05
CA ALA A 177 -8.52 6.08 -5.00
C ALA A 177 -7.79 5.38 -3.84
N ALA A 178 -6.70 4.65 -4.12
CA ALA A 178 -5.89 3.98 -3.10
C ALA A 178 -5.25 4.95 -2.08
N LYS A 179 -5.15 6.25 -2.42
CA LYS A 179 -4.68 7.29 -1.47
C LYS A 179 -5.53 7.36 -0.20
N GLU A 180 -6.85 7.20 -0.32
CA GLU A 180 -7.73 7.22 0.85
C GLU A 180 -7.52 5.98 1.74
N ARG A 181 -7.23 4.81 1.13
CA ARG A 181 -6.86 3.61 1.90
C ARG A 181 -5.56 3.83 2.68
N LEU A 182 -4.55 4.45 2.07
CA LEU A 182 -3.29 4.79 2.73
C LEU A 182 -3.50 5.74 3.92
N LYS A 183 -4.35 6.77 3.77
CA LYS A 183 -4.73 7.65 4.89
C LYS A 183 -5.46 6.89 6.00
N GLY A 184 -6.32 5.93 5.63
CA GLY A 184 -6.99 5.04 6.57
C GLY A 184 -5.99 4.24 7.41
N ILE A 185 -5.00 3.62 6.77
CA ILE A 185 -3.91 2.88 7.44
C ILE A 185 -3.09 3.79 8.35
N SER A 186 -2.78 5.02 7.90
CA SER A 186 -2.07 6.00 8.72
C SER A 186 -2.88 6.38 9.97
N THR A 187 -4.18 6.61 9.83
CA THR A 187 -5.08 6.89 10.95
C THR A 187 -5.15 5.70 11.91
N LEU A 188 -5.24 4.48 11.38
CA LEU A 188 -5.22 3.26 12.17
C LEU A 188 -3.94 3.12 12.99
N SER A 189 -2.78 3.43 12.41
CA SER A 189 -1.50 3.45 13.16
C SER A 189 -1.48 4.48 14.28
N THR A 190 -2.00 5.69 14.07
CA THR A 190 -2.07 6.69 15.15
C THR A 190 -2.96 6.22 16.30
N ARG A 191 -4.05 5.50 15.97
CA ARG A 191 -4.95 4.91 16.97
C ARG A 191 -4.27 3.76 17.72
N ILE A 192 -3.52 2.89 17.03
CA ILE A 192 -2.73 1.84 17.67
C ILE A 192 -1.71 2.45 18.62
N GLN A 193 -0.97 3.47 18.18
CA GLN A 193 0.03 4.13 19.01
C GLN A 193 -0.60 4.74 20.27
N SER A 194 -1.73 5.45 20.13
CA SER A 194 -2.44 6.00 21.28
C SER A 194 -2.90 4.92 22.26
N GLU A 195 -3.36 3.75 21.77
CA GLU A 195 -3.80 2.67 22.66
C GLU A 195 -2.63 1.95 23.33
N ILE A 196 -1.49 1.82 22.64
CA ILE A 196 -0.23 1.34 23.22
C ILE A 196 0.22 2.29 24.34
N ASP A 197 0.22 3.61 24.08
CA ASP A 197 0.61 4.62 25.06
C ASP A 197 -0.30 4.56 26.30
N ASN A 198 -1.62 4.42 26.09
CA ASN A 198 -2.57 4.24 27.18
C ASN A 198 -2.30 2.96 27.99
N TYR A 199 -2.06 1.82 27.32
CA TYR A 199 -1.71 0.56 27.98
C TYR A 199 -0.45 0.70 28.85
N VAL A 200 0.59 1.38 28.34
CA VAL A 200 1.83 1.65 29.09
C VAL A 200 1.56 2.52 30.31
N VAL A 201 0.70 3.54 30.19
CA VAL A 201 0.34 4.42 31.32
C VAL A 201 -0.35 3.62 32.42
N GLU A 202 -1.35 2.79 32.09
CA GLU A 202 -2.04 1.97 33.08
C GLU A 202 -1.08 1.01 33.81
N MET A 203 -0.18 0.36 33.05
CA MET A 203 0.83 -0.54 33.64
C MET A 203 1.81 0.20 34.55
N ARG A 204 2.21 1.43 34.20
CA ARG A 204 3.09 2.27 35.04
C ARG A 204 2.42 2.76 36.32
N LEU A 205 1.10 3.02 36.28
CA LEU A 205 0.35 3.42 37.47
C LEU A 205 0.33 2.29 38.50
N GLN A 206 0.15 1.04 38.07
CA GLN A 206 0.12 -0.12 38.95
C GLN A 206 1.52 -0.60 39.37
N TYR A 207 2.53 -0.47 38.49
CA TYR A 207 3.89 -0.98 38.71
C TYR A 207 4.96 0.08 38.42
N PRO A 208 5.10 1.12 39.27
CA PRO A 208 5.98 2.27 38.99
C PRO A 208 7.47 1.95 39.00
N ASN A 209 7.88 0.89 39.71
CA ASN A 209 9.28 0.49 39.84
C ASN A 209 9.77 -0.48 38.74
N THR A 210 8.86 -0.93 37.87
CA THR A 210 9.19 -1.86 36.79
C THR A 210 9.82 -1.10 35.63
N GLN A 211 10.95 -1.60 35.11
CA GLN A 211 11.55 -1.06 33.90
C GLN A 211 10.75 -1.52 32.68
N PHE A 212 10.00 -0.60 32.10
CA PHE A 212 9.25 -0.84 30.86
C PHE A 212 10.18 -0.61 29.65
N PRO A 213 10.38 -1.60 28.77
CA PRO A 213 11.11 -1.40 27.51
C PRO A 213 10.52 -0.21 26.74
N SER A 214 11.40 0.63 26.18
CA SER A 214 10.97 1.69 25.27
C SER A 214 10.30 1.04 24.05
N ILE A 215 9.04 1.37 23.81
CA ILE A 215 8.32 0.84 22.65
C ILE A 215 8.81 1.60 21.43
N ASP A 216 9.49 0.89 20.54
CA ASP A 216 9.96 1.46 19.30
C ASP A 216 8.75 1.66 18.37
N ALA A 217 8.17 2.86 18.39
CA ALA A 217 7.12 3.34 17.48
C ALA A 217 7.56 3.35 15.99
N HIS A 218 8.70 2.75 15.68
CA HIS A 218 9.37 2.75 14.38
C HIS A 218 8.80 1.72 13.40
N GLU A 219 8.19 0.61 13.84
CA GLU A 219 7.69 -0.41 12.90
C GLU A 219 6.42 0.03 12.15
N LEU A 220 5.45 0.62 12.87
CA LEU A 220 4.22 1.16 12.27
C LEU A 220 4.54 2.33 11.35
N THR A 221 5.33 3.29 11.86
CA THR A 221 5.79 4.46 11.11
C THR A 221 6.61 4.06 9.88
N GLY A 222 7.48 3.06 10.03
CA GLY A 222 8.30 2.52 8.95
C GLY A 222 7.47 1.85 7.87
N THR A 223 6.41 1.12 8.25
CA THR A 223 5.49 0.50 7.29
C THR A 223 4.70 1.54 6.51
N ILE A 224 4.18 2.57 7.18
CA ILE A 224 3.49 3.68 6.50
C ILE A 224 4.43 4.41 5.55
N SER A 225 5.66 4.71 5.98
CA SER A 225 6.66 5.40 5.16
C SER A 225 7.01 4.60 3.90
N ARG A 226 7.12 3.27 4.01
CA ARG A 226 7.30 2.37 2.87
C ARG A 226 6.11 2.40 1.92
N LEU A 227 4.89 2.23 2.44
CA LEU A 227 3.66 2.29 1.62
C LEU A 227 3.48 3.65 0.93
N GLN A 228 3.81 4.75 1.61
CA GLN A 228 3.79 6.09 1.03
C GLN A 228 4.79 6.22 -0.11
N THR A 229 6.01 5.72 0.08
CA THR A 229 7.05 5.71 -0.97
C THR A 229 6.61 4.90 -2.19
N ASP A 230 6.09 3.69 -1.97
CA ASP A 230 5.59 2.80 -3.04
C ASP A 230 4.43 3.46 -3.81
N TYR A 231 3.51 4.10 -3.09
CA TYR A 231 2.41 4.87 -3.67
C TYR A 231 2.92 6.01 -4.57
N ASP A 232 3.86 6.81 -4.07
CA ASP A 232 4.38 7.97 -4.80
C ASP A 232 5.15 7.54 -6.06
N ILE A 233 5.92 6.45 -5.98
CA ILE A 233 6.59 5.83 -7.13
C ILE A 233 5.56 5.34 -8.16
N LEU A 234 4.53 4.61 -7.72
CA LEU A 234 3.50 4.06 -8.60
C LEU A 234 2.69 5.18 -9.29
N LEU A 235 2.32 6.23 -8.55
CA LEU A 235 1.61 7.38 -9.10
C LEU A 235 2.44 8.10 -10.16
N ARG A 236 3.74 8.30 -9.89
CA ARG A 236 4.67 8.85 -10.88
C ARG A 236 4.73 7.97 -12.13
N ASN A 237 4.86 6.66 -11.97
CA ASN A 237 4.90 5.71 -13.10
C ASN A 237 3.60 5.75 -13.93
N CYS A 238 2.44 5.95 -13.30
CA CYS A 238 1.17 6.14 -14.02
C CYS A 238 1.21 7.40 -14.90
N HIS A 239 1.69 8.52 -14.37
CA HIS A 239 1.82 9.76 -15.13
C HIS A 239 2.84 9.65 -16.26
N GLU A 240 3.99 9.03 -16.00
CA GLU A 240 5.02 8.76 -17.02
C GLU A 240 4.47 7.88 -18.14
N LEU A 241 3.72 6.82 -17.81
CA LEU A 241 3.08 5.98 -18.83
C LEU A 241 2.04 6.78 -19.64
N SER A 242 1.21 7.58 -19.00
CA SER A 242 0.21 8.41 -19.70
C SER A 242 0.85 9.40 -20.67
N ALA A 243 1.94 10.06 -20.24
CA ALA A 243 2.73 10.95 -21.09
C ALA A 243 3.38 10.20 -22.26
N TYR A 244 3.98 9.04 -21.98
CA TYR A 244 4.57 8.16 -22.99
C TYR A 244 3.54 7.75 -24.05
N LEU A 245 2.37 7.26 -23.64
CA LEU A 245 1.32 6.83 -24.56
C LEU A 245 0.79 8.00 -25.41
N SER A 246 0.70 9.20 -24.83
CA SER A 246 0.27 10.41 -25.54
C SER A 246 1.30 10.83 -26.59
N HIS A 247 2.58 10.76 -26.23
CA HIS A 247 3.69 11.03 -27.15
C HIS A 247 3.72 10.00 -28.30
N LEU A 248 3.60 8.71 -27.98
CA LEU A 248 3.56 7.63 -28.97
C LEU A 248 2.40 7.81 -29.95
N LYS A 249 1.21 8.16 -29.45
CA LYS A 249 0.05 8.47 -30.30
C LYS A 249 0.32 9.62 -31.26
N SER A 250 0.97 10.69 -30.80
CA SER A 250 1.35 11.82 -31.64
C SER A 250 2.32 11.40 -32.75
N LEU A 251 3.33 10.57 -32.43
CA LEU A 251 4.30 10.07 -33.40
C LEU A 251 3.66 9.16 -34.45
N VAL A 252 2.80 8.23 -34.04
CA VAL A 252 2.03 7.37 -34.95
C VAL A 252 1.19 8.23 -35.90
N MET A 253 0.47 9.22 -35.38
CA MET A 253 -0.35 10.12 -36.20
C MET A 253 0.48 10.98 -37.16
N ALA A 254 1.70 11.39 -36.77
CA ALA A 254 2.59 12.14 -37.66
C ALA A 254 3.13 11.24 -38.78
N TYR A 255 3.60 10.04 -38.44
CA TYR A 255 4.08 9.06 -39.42
C TYR A 255 2.99 8.68 -40.43
N THR A 256 1.79 8.31 -39.95
CA THR A 256 0.67 7.93 -40.83
C THR A 256 0.32 9.04 -41.82
N ARG A 257 0.19 10.30 -41.36
CA ARG A 257 -0.09 11.43 -42.25
C ARG A 257 1.01 11.66 -43.28
N ASN A 258 2.27 11.55 -42.89
CA ASN A 258 3.39 11.74 -43.80
C ASN A 258 3.41 10.64 -44.88
N VAL A 259 3.15 9.39 -44.51
CA VAL A 259 3.06 8.26 -45.45
C VAL A 259 1.88 8.42 -46.40
N GLU A 260 0.70 8.76 -45.88
CA GLU A 260 -0.51 8.98 -46.70
C GLU A 260 -0.30 10.11 -47.72
N SER A 261 0.26 11.24 -47.27
CA SER A 261 0.56 12.39 -48.13
C SER A 261 1.60 12.06 -49.21
N LEU A 262 2.65 11.33 -48.86
CA LEU A 262 3.65 10.86 -49.84
C LEU A 262 3.00 9.90 -50.84
N ASN A 263 2.24 8.91 -50.38
CA ASN A 263 1.59 7.93 -51.25
C ASN A 263 0.61 8.59 -52.22
N GLU A 264 -0.23 9.52 -51.76
CA GLU A 264 -1.12 10.31 -52.63
C GLU A 264 -0.33 11.09 -53.69
N SER A 265 0.78 11.72 -53.28
CA SER A 265 1.62 12.48 -54.20
C SER A 265 2.30 11.58 -55.25
N VAL A 266 2.77 10.39 -54.85
CA VAL A 266 3.35 9.39 -55.76
C VAL A 266 2.30 8.85 -56.72
N THR A 267 1.10 8.55 -56.25
CA THR A 267 0.00 8.08 -57.11
C THR A 267 -0.47 9.15 -58.09
N ASN A 268 -0.52 10.42 -57.68
CA ASN A 268 -0.81 11.52 -58.60
C ASN A 268 0.28 11.68 -59.67
N LEU A 269 1.54 11.49 -59.32
CA LEU A 269 2.65 11.48 -60.29
C LEU A 269 2.54 10.31 -61.27
N GLU A 270 2.26 9.10 -60.76
CA GLU A 270 2.02 7.90 -61.56
C GLU A 270 0.93 8.12 -62.61
N GLN A 271 -0.18 8.75 -62.20
CA GLN A 271 -1.28 9.06 -63.09
C GLN A 271 -0.86 10.05 -64.18
N LYS A 272 -0.23 11.17 -63.81
CA LYS A 272 0.22 12.19 -64.78
C LYS A 272 1.23 11.65 -65.79
N ILE A 273 2.17 10.81 -65.34
CA ILE A 273 3.14 10.16 -66.22
C ILE A 273 2.42 9.19 -67.18
N SER A 274 1.47 8.40 -66.68
CA SER A 274 0.70 7.48 -67.51
C SER A 274 -0.15 8.21 -68.56
N GLU A 275 -0.75 9.34 -68.21
CA GLU A 275 -1.48 10.21 -69.13
C GLU A 275 -0.56 10.77 -70.23
N MET A 276 0.62 11.27 -69.85
CA MET A 276 1.62 11.78 -70.77
C MET A 276 2.16 10.70 -71.72
N GLU A 277 2.49 9.50 -71.22
CA GLU A 277 2.93 8.38 -72.06
C GLU A 277 1.88 7.95 -73.09
N ASN A 278 0.59 8.10 -72.75
CA ASN A 278 -0.51 7.80 -73.65
C ASN A 278 -0.67 8.88 -74.74
N ILE A 279 -0.49 10.16 -74.39
CA ILE A 279 -0.47 11.28 -75.36
C ILE A 279 0.69 11.10 -76.35
N SER A 280 1.88 10.80 -75.84
CA SER A 280 3.08 10.54 -76.65
C SER A 280 2.86 9.36 -77.62
N ARG A 281 2.29 8.24 -77.14
CA ARG A 281 2.01 7.05 -77.98
C ARG A 281 0.89 7.23 -79.01
N ARG A 282 -0.05 8.16 -78.82
CA ARG A 282 -1.19 8.38 -79.73
C ARG A 282 -0.88 9.34 -80.87
N THR A 283 0.25 10.04 -80.82
CA THR A 283 0.55 11.16 -81.72
C THR A 283 1.72 10.81 -82.63
N ASP A 284 1.48 9.99 -83.66
CA ASP A 284 2.51 9.56 -84.64
C ASP A 284 3.00 10.68 -85.58
N ALA A 285 2.42 11.88 -85.51
CA ALA A 285 2.84 13.08 -86.23
C ALA A 285 2.91 14.28 -85.27
N MET A 286 4.05 14.47 -84.59
CA MET A 286 4.25 15.58 -83.67
C MET A 286 4.39 16.91 -84.42
N ASP A 287 3.43 17.81 -84.23
CA ASP A 287 3.58 19.22 -84.57
C ASP A 287 4.48 19.90 -83.52
N GLY A 288 5.28 20.90 -83.91
CA GLY A 288 6.29 21.53 -83.06
C GLY A 288 5.72 22.18 -81.80
N ALA A 289 4.46 22.63 -81.84
CA ALA A 289 3.74 23.19 -80.69
C ALA A 289 3.43 22.14 -79.62
N LEU A 290 3.04 20.93 -80.02
CA LEU A 290 2.77 19.81 -79.09
C LEU A 290 4.05 19.31 -78.42
N MET A 291 5.17 19.31 -79.16
CA MET A 291 6.47 18.93 -78.59
C MET A 291 6.93 19.91 -77.50
N SER A 292 6.77 21.21 -77.73
CA SER A 292 7.11 22.23 -76.72
C SER A 292 6.25 22.11 -75.46
N GLN A 293 4.97 21.75 -75.60
CA GLN A 293 4.08 21.56 -74.46
C GLN A 293 4.45 20.30 -73.66
N LEU A 294 4.80 19.21 -74.34
CA LEU A 294 5.23 17.95 -73.71
C LEU A 294 6.52 18.13 -72.90
N VAL A 295 7.48 18.89 -73.44
CA VAL A 295 8.74 19.21 -72.74
C VAL A 295 8.47 20.04 -71.48
N SER A 296 7.61 21.05 -71.55
CA SER A 296 7.28 21.87 -70.37
C SER A 296 6.58 21.07 -69.27
N GLU A 297 5.70 20.13 -69.63
CA GLU A 297 5.08 19.23 -68.67
C GLU A 297 6.08 18.22 -68.07
N LEU A 298 7.05 17.73 -68.86
CA LEU A 298 8.14 16.87 -68.36
C LEU A 298 9.02 17.59 -67.33
N GLU A 299 9.39 18.84 -67.61
CA GLU A 299 10.15 19.68 -66.66
C GLU A 299 9.36 19.89 -65.35
N ALA A 300 8.04 20.13 -65.45
CA ALA A 300 7.17 20.26 -64.29
C ALA A 300 7.07 18.95 -63.48
N LEU A 301 6.99 17.80 -64.16
CA LEU A 301 7.00 16.48 -63.51
C LEU A 301 8.35 16.18 -62.85
N GLN A 302 9.46 16.55 -63.49
CA GLN A 302 10.80 16.43 -62.90
C GLN A 302 10.92 17.25 -61.62
N HIS A 303 10.43 18.50 -61.63
CA HIS A 303 10.42 19.33 -60.44
C HIS A 303 9.58 18.70 -59.32
N THR A 304 8.37 18.23 -59.65
CA THR A 304 7.48 17.57 -58.70
C THR A 304 8.07 16.27 -58.15
N SER A 305 8.83 15.52 -58.96
CA SER A 305 9.57 14.31 -58.53
C SER A 305 10.65 14.65 -57.51
N PHE A 306 11.41 15.72 -57.75
CA PHE A 306 12.43 16.19 -56.80
C PHE A 306 11.82 16.58 -55.45
N GLU A 307 10.66 17.25 -55.45
CA GLU A 307 9.92 17.55 -54.21
C GLU A 307 9.51 16.30 -53.44
N GLN A 308 9.20 15.18 -54.12
CA GLN A 308 8.85 13.93 -53.43
C GLN A 308 10.04 13.32 -52.69
N THR A 309 11.27 13.52 -53.17
CA THR A 309 12.49 13.10 -52.45
C THR A 309 12.54 13.73 -51.06
N SER A 310 12.22 15.03 -50.94
CA SER A 310 12.16 15.72 -49.65
C SER A 310 11.04 15.16 -48.73
N LYS A 311 9.91 14.74 -49.32
CA LYS A 311 8.84 14.07 -48.57
C LYS A 311 9.25 12.67 -48.10
N ILE A 312 9.99 11.88 -48.90
CA ILE A 312 10.58 10.60 -48.45
C ILE A 312 11.47 10.81 -47.23
N GLU A 313 12.33 11.82 -47.25
CA GLU A 313 13.19 12.11 -46.09
C GLU A 313 12.36 12.45 -44.85
N THR A 314 11.26 13.18 -45.03
CA THR A 314 10.34 13.53 -43.94
C THR A 314 9.64 12.31 -43.36
N VAL A 315 9.16 11.40 -44.21
CA VAL A 315 8.61 10.10 -43.78
C VAL A 315 9.69 9.30 -43.04
N THR A 316 10.89 9.20 -43.60
CA THR A 316 12.03 8.49 -43.00
C THR A 316 12.37 9.02 -41.62
N ARG A 317 12.45 10.35 -41.45
CA ARG A 317 12.67 10.98 -40.13
C ARG A 317 11.56 10.62 -39.14
N SER A 318 10.30 10.77 -39.54
CA SER A 318 9.17 10.43 -38.66
C SER A 318 9.09 8.93 -38.30
N ALA A 319 9.54 8.05 -39.19
CA ALA A 319 9.63 6.61 -38.93
C ALA A 319 10.76 6.30 -37.93
N ALA A 320 11.90 6.98 -38.03
CA ALA A 320 12.99 6.86 -37.08
C ALA A 320 12.59 7.36 -35.68
N ASP A 321 11.90 8.50 -35.59
CA ASP A 321 11.37 9.03 -34.33
C ASP A 321 10.38 8.05 -33.68
N LEU A 322 9.47 7.47 -34.47
CA LEU A 322 8.55 6.45 -34.00
C LEU A 322 9.28 5.18 -33.55
N SER A 323 10.26 4.70 -34.32
CA SER A 323 11.06 3.52 -33.96
C SER A 323 11.77 3.72 -32.61
N ASN A 324 12.42 4.88 -32.42
CA ASN A 324 13.08 5.23 -31.16
C ASN A 324 12.12 5.23 -29.97
N ALA A 325 10.90 5.75 -30.15
CA ALA A 325 9.88 5.75 -29.09
C ALA A 325 9.32 4.36 -28.78
N LEU A 326 9.42 3.41 -29.72
CA LEU A 326 8.96 2.04 -29.55
C LEU A 326 9.98 1.14 -28.83
N VAL A 327 11.21 1.60 -28.57
CA VAL A 327 12.23 0.80 -27.89
C VAL A 327 11.72 0.28 -26.55
N GLY A 328 11.85 -1.04 -26.34
CA GLY A 328 11.35 -1.73 -25.14
C GLY A 328 9.87 -2.13 -25.19
N THR A 329 9.21 -1.97 -26.34
CA THR A 329 7.87 -2.53 -26.60
C THR A 329 7.95 -3.81 -27.42
N ASP A 330 6.93 -4.67 -27.30
CA ASP A 330 6.87 -5.96 -28.02
C ASP A 330 6.75 -5.77 -29.54
N ALA A 331 6.26 -4.61 -29.98
CA ALA A 331 6.01 -4.31 -31.39
C ALA A 331 7.19 -3.60 -32.09
N HIS A 332 8.27 -3.27 -31.36
CA HIS A 332 9.37 -2.43 -31.85
C HIS A 332 9.98 -2.91 -33.17
N GLU A 333 10.48 -4.15 -33.19
CA GLU A 333 11.17 -4.71 -34.37
C GLU A 333 10.22 -4.82 -35.55
N ARG A 334 9.02 -5.37 -35.33
CA ARG A 334 7.99 -5.57 -36.35
C ARG A 334 7.59 -4.25 -37.03
N ILE A 335 7.28 -3.23 -36.23
CA ILE A 335 6.85 -1.93 -36.77
C ILE A 335 7.99 -1.22 -37.48
N THR A 336 9.20 -1.29 -36.93
CA THR A 336 10.39 -0.71 -37.57
C THR A 336 10.63 -1.33 -38.96
N HIS A 337 10.54 -2.67 -39.06
CA HIS A 337 10.66 -3.37 -40.34
C HIS A 337 9.54 -3.04 -41.32
N GLU A 338 8.29 -3.01 -40.86
CA GLU A 338 7.15 -2.67 -41.71
C GLU A 338 7.25 -1.23 -42.25
N ASN A 339 7.57 -0.27 -41.38
CA ASN A 339 7.74 1.12 -41.79
C ASN A 339 8.88 1.27 -42.81
N GLN A 340 10.01 0.59 -42.59
CA GLN A 340 11.13 0.62 -43.52
C GLN A 340 10.76 -0.01 -44.86
N ARG A 341 9.99 -1.10 -44.86
CA ARG A 341 9.51 -1.75 -46.08
C ARG A 341 8.61 -0.81 -46.88
N GLN A 342 7.68 -0.12 -46.23
CA GLN A 342 6.79 0.86 -46.87
C GLN A 342 7.56 2.04 -47.47
N ILE A 343 8.54 2.59 -46.74
CA ILE A 343 9.42 3.66 -47.23
C ILE A 343 10.19 3.20 -48.46
N ASN A 344 10.79 2.01 -48.41
CA ASN A 344 11.55 1.45 -49.52
C ASN A 344 10.67 1.24 -50.77
N GLU A 345 9.42 0.83 -50.60
CA GLU A 345 8.48 0.66 -51.71
C GLU A 345 8.12 2.00 -52.37
N LEU A 346 7.80 3.03 -51.57
CA LEU A 346 7.53 4.37 -52.07
C LEU A 346 8.76 4.97 -52.78
N ALA A 347 9.96 4.75 -52.23
CA ALA A 347 11.21 5.19 -52.84
C ALA A 347 11.49 4.48 -54.18
N ARG A 348 11.21 3.17 -54.28
CA ARG A 348 11.34 2.42 -55.54
C ARG A 348 10.39 2.93 -56.62
N ARG A 349 9.13 3.17 -56.27
CA ARG A 349 8.13 3.76 -57.18
C ARG A 349 8.66 5.08 -57.73
N LEU A 350 9.15 5.97 -56.87
CA LEU A 350 9.75 7.25 -57.28
C LEU A 350 11.01 7.13 -58.14
N ALA A 351 11.89 6.18 -57.82
CA ALA A 351 13.10 5.94 -58.62
C ALA A 351 12.77 5.48 -60.05
N PHE A 352 11.73 4.66 -60.22
CA PHE A 352 11.26 4.25 -61.54
C PHE A 352 10.86 5.45 -62.40
N PHE A 353 10.15 6.44 -61.84
CA PHE A 353 9.72 7.64 -62.56
C PHE A 353 10.89 8.56 -62.93
N THR A 354 11.84 8.72 -62.02
CA THR A 354 13.01 9.54 -62.29
C THR A 354 13.76 8.99 -63.50
N ILE A 355 14.00 7.68 -63.57
CA ILE A 355 14.68 7.03 -64.70
C ILE A 355 13.85 7.12 -65.99
N HIS A 356 12.52 7.03 -65.93
CA HIS A 356 11.65 7.10 -67.10
C HIS A 356 11.60 8.51 -67.71
N CYS A 357 11.59 9.57 -66.88
CA CYS A 357 11.64 10.95 -67.35
C CYS A 357 13.00 11.32 -68.00
N PHE A 358 14.09 10.62 -67.65
CA PHE A 358 15.42 10.82 -68.24
C PHE A 358 15.67 10.04 -69.55
N LYS A 359 14.71 9.20 -70.00
CA LYS A 359 14.84 8.37 -71.21
C LYS A 359 13.99 8.83 -72.41
N VAL A 360 13.10 9.80 -72.20
CA VAL A 360 12.41 10.55 -73.26
C VAL A 360 13.28 11.73 -73.65
#